data_AF-A0A9D5JTJ8-F1
#
_entry.id   AF-A0A9D5JTJ8-F1
#
_cell.length_a   1.000
_cell.length_b   1.000
_cell.length_c   1.000
_cell.angle_alpha   90.00
_cell.angle_beta   90.00
_cell.angle_gamma   90.00
#
_symmetry.space_group_name_H-M   'P 1'
#
loop_
_entity.id
_entity.type
_entity.pdbx_description
1 polymer ?
#
loop_
_entity_poly.entity_id
_entity_poly.type
_entity_poly.pdbx_seq_one_letter_code
_entity_poly.pdbx_strand_id
1 'polypeptide(L)'
;MNADKLRRGIGLLVLLAVIVLILITIFAGFIIDYLWFGALNYTGVFWRILFAKFWYFLLFAVIGFLILAGNFLFAHRFSKKRGTPPSAGSIMNFELGEYTEPIRQLTEGGIRKLPMLVFVVAAVLAILAGLTMIPYWERFLRYFNSVPFGSTDPIYDKDIGFYVFSMPVHTLFRGWLMSMIVFSFIGAGIIYWVSGMFKVYERSVSFSQGVKIHLYAL
;
A
#
# COMPACT_ATOMS: atom_id res chain seq x y z
N MET A 1 -12.96 31.50 30.90
CA MET A 1 -12.97 30.20 30.18
C MET A 1 -12.05 30.33 28.97
N ASN A 2 -10.94 29.60 28.90
CA ASN A 2 -9.91 29.80 27.86
C ASN A 2 -10.48 29.55 26.46
N ALA A 3 -10.35 30.54 25.56
CA ALA A 3 -10.80 30.47 24.18
C ALA A 3 -10.25 29.24 23.43
N ASP A 4 -9.04 28.78 23.79
CA ASP A 4 -8.42 27.56 23.24
C ASP A 4 -9.13 26.27 23.67
N LYS A 5 -9.64 26.19 24.90
CA LYS A 5 -10.42 25.03 25.35
C LYS A 5 -11.78 24.96 24.63
N LEU A 6 -12.41 26.11 24.40
CA LEU A 6 -13.67 26.22 23.65
C LEU A 6 -13.49 25.83 22.17
N ARG A 7 -12.44 26.34 21.51
CA ARG A 7 -12.10 25.98 20.11
C ARG A 7 -11.79 24.49 19.95
N ARG A 8 -11.03 23.90 20.86
CA ARG A 8 -10.75 22.45 20.88
C ARG A 8 -12.02 21.62 21.12
N GLY A 9 -12.90 22.07 22.03
CA GLY A 9 -14.19 21.42 22.31
C GLY A 9 -15.13 21.41 21.11
N ILE A 10 -15.27 22.55 20.43
CA ILE A 10 -16.08 22.66 19.20
C ILE A 10 -15.47 21.78 18.10
N GLY A 11 -14.14 21.79 17.93
CA GLY A 11 -13.45 20.94 16.96
C GLY A 11 -13.70 19.43 17.19
N LEU A 12 -13.66 18.99 18.44
CA LEU A 12 -13.97 17.59 18.81
C LEU A 12 -15.43 17.23 18.54
N LEU A 13 -16.38 18.14 18.84
CA LEU A 13 -17.80 17.92 18.55
C LEU A 13 -18.08 17.83 17.04
N VAL A 14 -17.44 18.70 16.25
CA VAL A 14 -17.54 18.66 14.78
C VAL A 14 -16.95 17.36 14.25
N LEU A 15 -15.77 16.95 14.72
CA LEU A 15 -15.13 15.68 14.33
C LEU A 15 -16.03 14.49 14.67
N LEU A 16 -16.59 14.46 15.88
CA LEU A 16 -17.53 13.42 16.31
C LEU A 16 -18.77 13.38 15.43
N ALA A 17 -19.37 14.53 15.12
CA ALA A 17 -20.54 14.63 14.26
C ALA A 17 -20.26 14.11 12.85
N VAL A 18 -19.09 14.44 12.28
CA VAL A 18 -18.65 13.93 10.97
C VAL A 18 -18.47 12.41 11.01
N ILE A 19 -17.84 11.87 12.05
CA ILE A 19 -17.67 10.41 12.21
C ILE A 19 -19.03 9.72 12.31
N VAL A 20 -19.94 10.25 13.12
CA VAL A 20 -21.30 9.69 13.28
C VAL A 20 -22.06 9.72 11.95
N LEU A 21 -22.00 10.82 11.20
CA LEU A 21 -22.64 10.93 9.89
C LEU A 21 -22.10 9.87 8.92
N ILE A 22 -20.78 9.70 8.85
CA ILE A 22 -20.13 8.68 8.02
C ILE A 22 -20.61 7.28 8.43
N LEU A 23 -20.61 6.96 9.73
CA LEU A 23 -21.07 5.67 10.23
C LEU A 23 -22.53 5.40 9.85
N ILE A 24 -23.43 6.39 10.02
CA ILE A 24 -24.84 6.26 9.62
C ILE A 24 -24.95 5.93 8.14
N THR A 25 -24.23 6.64 7.26
CA THR A 25 -24.29 6.38 5.81
C THR A 25 -23.83 4.98 5.44
N ILE A 26 -22.77 4.48 6.09
CA ILE A 26 -22.24 3.13 5.85
C ILE A 26 -23.22 2.06 6.34
N PHE A 27 -23.73 2.19 7.56
CA PHE A 27 -24.65 1.22 8.15
C PHE A 27 -26.03 1.25 7.50
N ALA A 28 -26.51 2.42 7.05
CA ALA A 28 -27.77 2.53 6.33
C ALA A 28 -27.75 1.70 5.04
N GLY A 29 -26.70 1.81 4.23
CA GLY A 29 -26.55 1.00 3.01
C GLY A 29 -26.57 -0.50 3.31
N PHE A 30 -25.81 -0.93 4.33
CA PHE A 30 -25.78 -2.35 4.75
C PHE A 30 -27.15 -2.87 5.19
N ILE A 31 -27.88 -2.11 6.02
CA ILE A 31 -29.20 -2.50 6.53
C ILE A 31 -30.22 -2.52 5.41
N ILE A 32 -30.22 -1.51 4.54
CA ILE A 32 -31.13 -1.43 3.40
C ILE A 32 -30.92 -2.62 2.47
N ASP A 33 -29.68 -2.93 2.10
CA ASP A 33 -29.37 -4.08 1.27
C ASP A 33 -29.81 -5.38 1.95
N TYR A 34 -29.47 -5.58 3.23
CA TYR A 34 -29.85 -6.78 3.97
C TYR A 34 -31.38 -6.99 4.02
N LEU A 35 -32.14 -5.94 4.33
CA LEU A 35 -33.60 -5.98 4.36
C LEU A 35 -34.19 -6.22 2.97
N TRP A 36 -33.62 -5.61 1.92
CA TRP A 36 -34.06 -5.80 0.54
C TRP A 36 -33.86 -7.24 0.08
N PHE A 37 -32.67 -7.81 0.32
CA PHE A 37 -32.41 -9.23 0.03
C PHE A 37 -33.30 -10.15 0.87
N GLY A 38 -33.60 -9.79 2.12
CA GLY A 38 -34.54 -10.52 2.98
C GLY A 38 -35.97 -10.53 2.42
N ALA A 39 -36.46 -9.37 1.95
CA ALA A 39 -37.79 -9.25 1.37
C ALA A 39 -38.00 -10.13 0.12
N LEU A 40 -36.92 -10.44 -0.60
CA LEU A 40 -36.95 -11.27 -1.80
C LEU A 40 -36.57 -12.75 -1.54
N ASN A 41 -36.40 -13.16 -0.28
CA ASN A 41 -35.87 -14.48 0.10
C ASN A 41 -34.48 -14.80 -0.49
N TYR A 42 -33.68 -13.78 -0.78
CA TYR A 42 -32.32 -13.88 -1.32
C TYR A 42 -31.23 -13.55 -0.30
N THR A 43 -31.49 -13.67 1.01
CA THR A 43 -30.51 -13.43 2.07
C THR A 43 -29.21 -14.23 1.88
N GLY A 44 -29.28 -15.43 1.30
CA GLY A 44 -28.09 -16.22 0.96
C GLY A 44 -27.18 -15.54 -0.08
N VAL A 45 -27.76 -14.82 -1.05
CA VAL A 45 -27.00 -14.07 -2.07
C VAL A 45 -26.27 -12.90 -1.45
N PHE A 46 -26.91 -12.17 -0.52
CA PHE A 46 -26.29 -11.09 0.23
C PHE A 46 -24.99 -11.54 0.93
N TRP A 47 -25.05 -12.65 1.68
CA TRP A 47 -23.87 -13.20 2.35
C TRP A 47 -22.80 -13.66 1.37
N ARG A 48 -23.19 -14.26 0.23
CA ARG A 48 -22.23 -14.64 -0.82
C ARG A 48 -21.49 -13.43 -1.39
N ILE A 49 -22.19 -12.32 -1.66
CA ILE A 49 -21.60 -11.07 -2.14
C ILE A 49 -20.65 -10.50 -1.08
N LEU A 50 -21.09 -10.45 0.18
CA LEU A 50 -20.29 -9.89 1.27
C LEU A 50 -19.00 -10.70 1.51
N PHE A 51 -19.10 -12.03 1.55
CA PHE A 51 -17.94 -12.90 1.68
C PHE A 51 -17.01 -12.82 0.48
N ALA A 52 -17.54 -12.75 -0.75
CA ALA A 52 -16.72 -12.55 -1.94
C ALA A 52 -15.89 -11.26 -1.81
N LYS A 53 -16.53 -10.13 -1.52
CA LYS A 53 -15.85 -8.84 -1.30
C LYS A 53 -14.79 -8.93 -0.20
N PHE A 54 -15.10 -9.57 0.92
CA PHE A 54 -14.17 -9.75 2.04
C PHE A 54 -12.95 -10.60 1.65
N TRP A 55 -13.15 -11.73 0.99
CA TRP A 55 -12.04 -12.61 0.58
C TRP A 55 -11.16 -11.97 -0.49
N TYR A 56 -11.73 -11.21 -1.44
CA TYR A 56 -10.94 -10.45 -2.41
C TYR A 56 -10.13 -9.35 -1.74
N PHE A 57 -10.74 -8.58 -0.83
CA PHE A 57 -10.02 -7.62 0.00
C PHE A 57 -8.83 -8.28 0.72
N LEU A 58 -9.10 -9.39 1.41
CA LEU A 58 -8.09 -10.09 2.20
C LEU A 58 -6.96 -10.61 1.33
N LEU A 59 -7.27 -11.22 0.18
CA LEU A 59 -6.28 -11.75 -0.76
C LEU A 59 -5.31 -10.64 -1.20
N PHE A 60 -5.84 -9.52 -1.69
CA PHE A 60 -5.01 -8.42 -2.18
C PHE A 60 -4.28 -7.70 -1.05
N ALA A 61 -4.89 -7.54 0.12
CA ALA A 61 -4.21 -6.99 1.29
C ALA A 61 -3.05 -7.88 1.74
N VAL A 62 -3.23 -9.20 1.78
CA VAL A 62 -2.16 -10.15 2.17
C VAL A 62 -1.03 -10.13 1.15
N ILE A 63 -1.33 -10.22 -0.15
CA ILE A 63 -0.30 -10.18 -1.20
C ILE A 63 0.44 -8.83 -1.15
N GLY A 64 -0.28 -7.72 -1.06
CA GLY A 64 0.32 -6.39 -0.95
C GLY A 64 1.20 -6.24 0.29
N PHE A 65 0.77 -6.80 1.42
CA PHE A 65 1.56 -6.80 2.65
C PHE A 65 2.84 -7.60 2.49
N LEU A 66 2.78 -8.79 1.89
CA LEU A 66 3.97 -9.62 1.65
C LEU A 66 4.97 -8.91 0.73
N ILE A 67 4.50 -8.25 -0.33
CA ILE A 67 5.35 -7.46 -1.24
C ILE A 67 6.01 -6.30 -0.47
N LEU A 68 5.22 -5.44 0.18
CA LEU A 68 5.72 -4.24 0.84
C LEU A 68 6.58 -4.58 2.06
N ALA A 69 6.10 -5.45 2.96
CA ALA A 69 6.85 -5.87 4.13
C ALA A 69 8.14 -6.59 3.72
N GLY A 70 8.09 -7.48 2.72
CA GLY A 70 9.27 -8.12 2.16
C GLY A 70 10.28 -7.09 1.68
N ASN A 71 9.86 -6.17 0.81
CA ASN A 71 10.72 -5.12 0.29
C ASN A 71 11.34 -4.25 1.39
N PHE A 72 10.52 -3.75 2.32
CA PHE A 72 10.98 -2.88 3.39
C PHE A 72 11.92 -3.60 4.36
N LEU A 73 11.67 -4.87 4.65
CA LEU A 73 12.57 -5.71 5.45
C LEU A 73 13.92 -5.88 4.75
N PHE A 74 13.93 -6.13 3.45
CA PHE A 74 15.18 -6.19 2.69
C PHE A 74 15.90 -4.84 2.75
N ALA A 75 15.23 -3.72 2.47
CA ALA A 75 15.82 -2.38 2.55
C ALA A 75 16.46 -2.12 3.93
N HIS A 76 15.74 -2.44 5.01
CA HIS A 76 16.25 -2.30 6.36
C HIS A 76 17.44 -3.21 6.68
N ARG A 77 17.41 -4.48 6.24
CA ARG A 77 18.53 -5.43 6.44
C ARG A 77 19.78 -5.01 5.69
N PHE A 78 19.65 -4.53 4.45
CA PHE A 78 20.78 -4.03 3.67
C PHE A 78 21.39 -2.77 4.28
N SER A 79 20.54 -1.91 4.85
CA SER A 79 20.97 -0.75 5.62
C SER A 79 21.89 -1.14 6.80
N LYS A 80 21.48 -2.12 7.61
CA LYS A 80 22.21 -2.54 8.81
C LYS A 80 23.48 -3.36 8.55
N LYS A 81 23.50 -4.24 7.53
CA LYS A 81 24.59 -5.21 7.32
C LYS A 81 25.68 -4.78 6.33
N ARG A 82 25.38 -3.88 5.39
CA ARG A 82 26.32 -3.48 4.31
C ARG A 82 26.57 -1.97 4.23
N GLY A 83 25.99 -1.19 5.12
CA GLY A 83 26.28 0.23 5.26
C GLY A 83 27.54 0.49 6.05
N THR A 84 28.72 0.18 5.50
CA THR A 84 29.81 1.13 5.70
C THR A 84 29.34 2.41 5.03
N PRO A 85 29.18 3.54 5.75
CA PRO A 85 29.06 4.83 5.10
C PRO A 85 30.17 4.92 4.06
N PRO A 86 29.97 5.58 2.90
CA PRO A 86 31.02 5.71 1.89
C PRO A 86 32.31 6.13 2.60
N SER A 87 33.30 5.24 2.62
CA SER A 87 34.55 5.50 3.31
C SER A 87 35.13 6.75 2.67
N ALA A 88 35.45 7.73 3.50
CA ALA A 88 36.03 9.00 3.10
C ALA A 88 37.40 8.74 2.47
N GLY A 89 37.42 8.36 1.19
CA GLY A 89 38.56 8.59 0.31
C GLY A 89 38.63 10.09 0.07
N SER A 90 39.28 10.79 1.00
CA SER A 90 40.04 12.02 0.75
C SER A 90 39.47 13.03 -0.26
N ILE A 91 38.23 13.51 -0.09
CA ILE A 91 37.86 14.86 -0.53
C ILE A 91 36.96 15.50 0.54
N MET A 92 37.49 16.57 1.14
CA MET A 92 36.86 17.59 2.00
C MET A 92 35.59 17.19 2.76
N ASN A 93 35.75 17.17 4.08
CA ASN A 93 34.67 17.22 5.05
C ASN A 93 33.85 18.50 4.81
N PHE A 94 32.78 18.43 4.01
CA PHE A 94 31.70 19.40 4.10
C PHE A 94 30.74 18.89 5.18
N GLU A 95 30.77 19.56 6.32
CA GLU A 95 30.05 19.24 7.56
C GLU A 95 28.53 19.36 7.37
N LEU A 96 27.90 18.38 6.73
CA LEU A 96 26.46 18.09 6.89
C LEU A 96 26.20 17.07 8.01
N GLY A 97 27.23 16.73 8.79
CA GLY A 97 27.11 15.94 10.01
C GLY A 97 26.18 16.62 11.03
N GLU A 98 26.16 17.95 11.07
CA GLU A 98 25.38 18.70 12.06
C GLU A 98 23.86 18.59 11.87
N TYR A 99 23.35 18.37 10.65
CA TYR A 99 21.92 18.21 10.37
C TYR A 99 21.40 16.76 10.46
N THR A 100 22.29 15.76 10.47
CA THR A 100 21.90 14.34 10.55
C THR A 100 22.09 13.74 11.94
N GLU A 101 22.89 14.36 12.81
CA GLU A 101 23.06 14.00 14.22
C GLU A 101 21.74 13.98 15.03
N PRO A 102 20.82 14.97 14.96
CA PRO A 102 19.57 14.90 15.72
C PRO A 102 18.65 13.76 15.26
N ILE A 103 18.65 13.41 13.98
CA ILE A 103 17.90 12.26 13.45
C ILE A 103 18.55 10.96 13.90
N ARG A 104 19.89 10.87 13.89
CA ARG A 104 20.65 9.71 14.35
C ARG A 104 20.45 9.46 15.86
N GLN A 105 20.41 10.50 16.69
CA GLN A 105 20.16 10.41 18.13
C GLN A 105 18.70 10.02 18.47
N LEU A 106 17.71 10.49 17.70
CA LEU A 106 16.33 9.96 17.73
C LEU A 106 16.27 8.47 17.33
N THR A 107 17.24 8.06 16.52
CA THR A 107 17.33 6.72 15.92
C THR A 107 18.14 5.77 16.80
N GLU A 108 19.04 6.18 17.70
CA GLU A 108 19.73 5.25 18.62
C GLU A 108 18.76 4.53 19.59
N GLY A 109 17.69 5.21 20.04
CA GLY A 109 16.53 4.57 20.68
C GLY A 109 15.47 4.05 19.69
N GLY A 110 15.34 4.69 18.51
CA GLY A 110 14.37 4.40 17.46
C GLY A 110 14.69 3.18 16.57
N ILE A 111 15.96 2.78 16.42
CA ILE A 111 16.44 1.64 15.60
C ILE A 111 15.82 0.33 16.07
N ARG A 112 15.55 0.21 17.38
CA ARG A 112 14.86 -0.95 17.95
C ARG A 112 13.39 -1.04 17.52
N LYS A 113 12.71 0.10 17.33
CA LYS A 113 11.29 0.18 16.92
C LYS A 113 11.08 0.38 15.42
N LEU A 114 12.13 0.75 14.68
CA LEU A 114 12.11 0.90 13.22
C LEU A 114 11.52 -0.33 12.48
N PRO A 115 11.87 -1.59 12.82
CA PRO A 115 11.23 -2.73 12.15
C PRO A 115 9.73 -2.82 12.42
N MET A 116 9.27 -2.51 13.63
CA MET A 116 7.84 -2.50 13.96
C MET A 116 7.10 -1.41 13.16
N LEU A 117 7.68 -0.20 13.08
CA LEU A 117 7.09 0.89 12.31
C LEU A 117 7.03 0.56 10.81
N VAL A 118 8.07 -0.08 10.28
CA VAL A 118 8.10 -0.58 8.90
C VAL A 118 6.96 -1.57 8.62
N PHE A 119 6.73 -2.53 9.53
CA PHE A 119 5.61 -3.47 9.38
C PHE A 119 4.25 -2.80 9.49
N VAL A 120 4.09 -1.85 10.41
CA VAL A 120 2.83 -1.10 10.56
C VAL A 120 2.52 -0.30 9.30
N VAL A 121 3.51 0.41 8.74
CA VAL A 121 3.33 1.18 7.50
C VAL A 121 3.02 0.25 6.33
N ALA A 122 3.74 -0.86 6.19
CA ALA A 122 3.44 -1.86 5.16
C ALA A 122 2.02 -2.43 5.30
N ALA A 123 1.57 -2.74 6.52
CA ALA A 123 0.22 -3.23 6.79
C ALA A 123 -0.84 -2.20 6.44
N VAL A 124 -0.66 -0.93 6.83
CA VAL A 124 -1.61 0.14 6.49
C VAL A 124 -1.71 0.32 4.98
N LEU A 125 -0.58 0.43 4.27
CA LEU A 125 -0.57 0.58 2.81
C LEU A 125 -1.19 -0.62 2.10
N ALA A 126 -0.90 -1.83 2.58
CA ALA A 126 -1.46 -3.05 2.03
C ALA A 126 -2.98 -3.17 2.26
N ILE A 127 -3.47 -2.80 3.44
CA ILE A 127 -4.91 -2.73 3.73
C ILE A 127 -5.59 -1.73 2.79
N LEU A 128 -5.03 -0.52 2.65
CA LEU A 128 -5.56 0.49 1.73
C LEU A 128 -5.59 -0.02 0.29
N ALA A 129 -4.52 -0.68 -0.16
CA ALA A 129 -4.45 -1.29 -1.48
C ALA A 129 -5.50 -2.40 -1.67
N GLY A 130 -5.71 -3.26 -0.67
CA GLY A 130 -6.76 -4.27 -0.68
C GLY A 130 -8.17 -3.66 -0.73
N LEU A 131 -8.42 -2.57 -0.01
CA LEU A 131 -9.72 -1.88 -0.01
C LEU A 131 -10.09 -1.37 -1.40
N THR A 132 -9.10 -0.93 -2.21
CA THR A 132 -9.35 -0.50 -3.59
C THR A 132 -9.88 -1.62 -4.50
N MET A 133 -9.72 -2.89 -4.10
CA MET A 133 -10.13 -4.05 -4.90
C MET A 133 -11.57 -4.49 -4.63
N ILE A 134 -12.18 -4.05 -3.53
CA ILE A 134 -13.56 -4.41 -3.15
C ILE A 134 -14.58 -4.14 -4.27
N PRO A 135 -14.57 -2.98 -4.96
CA PRO A 135 -15.57 -2.69 -6.01
C PRO A 135 -15.48 -3.62 -7.23
N TYR A 136 -14.35 -4.30 -7.42
CA TYR A 136 -14.09 -5.12 -8.60
C TYR A 136 -14.41 -6.61 -8.41
N TRP A 137 -14.98 -6.99 -7.26
CA TRP A 137 -15.32 -8.38 -6.94
C TRP A 137 -16.09 -9.10 -8.06
N GLU A 138 -17.03 -8.43 -8.74
CA GLU A 138 -17.78 -9.01 -9.86
C GLU A 138 -16.90 -9.35 -11.05
N ARG A 139 -15.91 -8.50 -11.37
CA ARG A 139 -15.00 -8.72 -12.50
C ARG A 139 -14.17 -9.99 -12.27
N PHE A 140 -13.71 -10.20 -11.04
CA PHE A 140 -13.01 -11.43 -10.67
C PHE A 140 -13.93 -12.65 -10.74
N LEU A 141 -15.16 -12.57 -10.24
CA LEU A 141 -16.11 -13.69 -10.36
C LEU A 141 -16.40 -14.04 -11.81
N ARG A 142 -16.62 -13.05 -12.68
CA ARG A 142 -16.83 -13.25 -14.13
C ARG A 142 -15.59 -13.82 -14.82
N TYR A 143 -14.39 -13.46 -14.37
CA TYR A 143 -13.15 -14.04 -14.88
C TYR A 143 -13.05 -15.53 -14.58
N PHE A 144 -13.31 -15.94 -13.33
CA PHE A 144 -13.26 -17.34 -12.94
C PHE A 144 -14.41 -18.18 -13.48
N ASN A 145 -15.56 -17.57 -13.77
CA ASN A 145 -16.73 -18.21 -14.36
C ASN A 145 -16.92 -17.78 -15.83
N SER A 146 -15.82 -17.56 -16.54
CA SER A 146 -15.86 -17.13 -17.94
C SER A 146 -16.35 -18.27 -18.84
N VAL A 147 -17.12 -17.91 -19.87
CA VAL A 147 -17.62 -18.84 -20.89
C VAL A 147 -17.16 -18.37 -22.28
N PRO A 148 -16.84 -19.29 -23.20
CA PRO A 148 -16.46 -18.93 -24.56
C PRO A 148 -17.66 -18.34 -25.31
N PHE A 149 -17.40 -17.32 -26.12
CA PHE A 149 -18.41 -16.71 -26.98
C PHE A 149 -18.59 -17.49 -28.29
N GLY A 150 -17.61 -18.32 -28.67
CA GLY A 150 -17.69 -19.14 -29.89
C GLY A 150 -17.33 -18.38 -31.16
N SER A 151 -16.79 -17.17 -31.02
CA SER A 151 -16.24 -16.37 -32.11
C SER A 151 -14.90 -15.80 -31.68
N THR A 152 -13.90 -15.93 -32.55
CA THR A 152 -12.56 -15.41 -32.31
C THR A 152 -12.35 -14.09 -33.05
N ASP A 153 -11.51 -13.25 -32.47
CA ASP A 153 -10.99 -12.04 -33.10
C ASP A 153 -10.03 -12.41 -34.25
N PRO A 154 -10.15 -11.78 -35.45
CA PRO A 154 -9.29 -12.08 -36.60
C PRO A 154 -7.81 -11.69 -36.43
N ILE A 155 -7.47 -10.81 -35.49
CA ILE A 155 -6.11 -10.23 -35.38
C ILE A 155 -5.23 -11.07 -34.45
N TYR A 156 -5.72 -11.41 -33.26
CA TYR A 156 -4.99 -12.08 -32.19
C TYR A 156 -5.45 -13.52 -31.96
N ASP A 157 -6.46 -13.98 -32.70
CA ASP A 157 -7.05 -15.33 -32.59
C ASP A 157 -7.46 -15.67 -31.15
N LYS A 158 -8.08 -14.69 -30.48
CA LYS A 158 -8.63 -14.82 -29.13
C LYS A 158 -10.14 -14.83 -29.18
N ASP A 159 -10.77 -15.71 -28.40
CA ASP A 159 -12.22 -15.67 -28.21
C ASP A 159 -12.65 -14.30 -27.65
N ILE A 160 -13.77 -13.76 -28.13
CA ILE A 160 -14.28 -12.45 -27.68
C ILE A 160 -14.46 -12.42 -26.14
N GLY A 161 -14.77 -13.56 -25.51
CA GLY A 161 -14.86 -13.72 -24.07
C GLY A 161 -13.58 -13.35 -23.32
N PHE A 162 -12.40 -13.46 -23.94
CA PHE A 162 -11.15 -12.97 -23.36
C PHE A 162 -11.20 -11.46 -23.09
N TYR A 163 -11.73 -10.68 -24.03
CA TYR A 163 -11.80 -9.21 -23.90
C TYR A 163 -12.87 -8.77 -22.91
N VAL A 164 -13.95 -9.54 -22.76
CA VAL A 164 -15.06 -9.24 -21.85
C VAL A 164 -14.75 -9.65 -20.41
N PHE A 165 -14.13 -10.81 -20.20
CA PHE A 165 -13.93 -11.39 -18.87
C PHE A 165 -12.49 -11.28 -18.36
N SER A 166 -11.50 -11.55 -19.20
CA SER A 166 -10.09 -11.67 -18.78
C SER A 166 -9.33 -10.35 -18.84
N MET A 167 -9.46 -9.60 -19.92
CA MET A 167 -8.75 -8.33 -20.11
C MET A 167 -9.01 -7.31 -18.98
N PRO A 168 -10.26 -7.11 -18.48
CA PRO A 168 -10.51 -6.20 -17.37
C PRO A 168 -9.80 -6.62 -16.08
N VAL A 169 -9.67 -7.92 -15.82
CA VAL A 169 -8.97 -8.43 -14.63
C VAL A 169 -7.46 -8.28 -14.79
N HIS A 170 -6.90 -8.59 -15.98
CA HIS A 170 -5.47 -8.38 -16.23
C HIS A 170 -5.06 -6.91 -16.12
N THR A 171 -5.89 -5.99 -16.63
CA THR A 171 -5.63 -4.55 -16.55
C THR A 171 -5.69 -4.03 -15.11
N LEU A 172 -6.69 -4.48 -14.33
CA LEU A 172 -6.77 -4.18 -12.89
C LEU A 172 -5.57 -4.73 -12.12
N PHE A 173 -5.24 -6.00 -12.31
CA PHE A 173 -4.13 -6.65 -11.62
C PHE A 173 -2.79 -5.99 -11.95
N ARG A 174 -2.57 -5.63 -13.22
CA ARG A 174 -1.39 -4.86 -13.66
C ARG A 174 -1.31 -3.50 -12.98
N GLY A 175 -2.41 -2.74 -12.93
CA GLY A 175 -2.45 -1.45 -12.27
C GLY A 175 -2.16 -1.55 -10.77
N TRP A 176 -2.75 -2.56 -10.11
CA TRP A 176 -2.50 -2.84 -8.71
C TRP A 176 -1.03 -3.21 -8.45
N LEU A 177 -0.42 -4.08 -9.26
CA LEU A 177 1.01 -4.41 -9.15
C LEU A 177 1.91 -3.18 -9.37
N MET A 178 1.62 -2.35 -10.36
CA MET A 178 2.36 -1.12 -10.60
C MET A 178 2.31 -0.19 -9.38
N SER A 179 1.15 -0.07 -8.72
CA SER A 179 1.05 0.69 -7.47
C SER A 179 1.92 0.09 -6.36
N MET A 180 1.99 -1.24 -6.26
CA MET A 180 2.84 -1.92 -5.26
C MET A 180 4.33 -1.67 -5.51
N ILE A 181 4.77 -1.66 -6.77
CA ILE A 181 6.15 -1.33 -7.15
C ILE A 181 6.47 0.10 -6.75
N VAL A 182 5.59 1.06 -7.08
CA VAL A 182 5.78 2.48 -6.72
C VAL A 182 5.86 2.66 -5.20
N PHE A 183 4.94 2.06 -4.43
CA PHE A 183 4.98 2.14 -2.97
C PHE A 183 6.21 1.44 -2.38
N SER A 184 6.64 0.33 -2.96
CA SER A 184 7.88 -0.36 -2.56
C SER A 184 9.09 0.55 -2.79
N PHE A 185 9.20 1.17 -3.96
CA PHE A 185 10.29 2.08 -4.29
C PHE A 185 10.34 3.28 -3.35
N ILE A 186 9.19 3.94 -3.13
CA ILE A 186 9.10 5.10 -2.23
C ILE A 186 9.47 4.69 -0.80
N GLY A 187 8.90 3.59 -0.29
CA GLY A 187 9.17 3.14 1.08
C GLY A 187 10.62 2.71 1.29
N ALA A 188 11.22 1.98 0.34
CA ALA A 188 12.64 1.66 0.37
C ALA A 188 13.52 2.92 0.35
N GLY A 189 13.20 3.89 -0.50
CA GLY A 189 13.88 5.19 -0.55
C GLY A 189 13.84 5.92 0.79
N ILE A 190 12.67 5.99 1.43
CA ILE A 190 12.52 6.58 2.78
C ILE A 190 13.38 5.83 3.79
N ILE A 191 13.36 4.49 3.79
CA ILE A 191 14.16 3.68 4.71
C ILE A 191 15.66 3.94 4.54
N TYR A 192 16.15 4.02 3.30
CA TYR A 192 17.55 4.31 3.02
C TYR A 192 17.94 5.75 3.39
N TRP A 193 17.02 6.71 3.23
CA TRP A 193 17.23 8.10 3.63
C TRP A 193 17.32 8.26 5.14
N VAL A 194 16.36 7.71 5.87
CA VAL A 194 16.38 7.69 7.35
C VAL A 194 17.59 6.92 7.88
N SER A 195 18.06 5.90 7.15
CA SER A 195 19.26 5.14 7.51
C SER A 195 20.59 5.87 7.23
N GLY A 196 20.57 7.05 6.62
CA GLY A 196 21.79 7.78 6.27
C GLY A 196 22.61 7.16 5.14
N MET A 197 22.01 6.30 4.31
CA MET A 197 22.68 5.68 3.16
C MET A 197 22.76 6.59 1.92
N PHE A 198 22.03 7.72 1.94
CA PHE A 198 22.14 8.76 0.92
C PHE A 198 23.05 9.89 1.41
N LYS A 199 24.13 10.15 0.68
CA LYS A 199 24.89 11.41 0.75
C LYS A 199 24.80 12.07 -0.62
N VAL A 200 24.12 13.20 -0.71
CA VAL A 200 24.04 13.99 -1.94
C VAL A 200 25.28 14.89 -2.00
N TYR A 201 26.20 14.61 -2.93
CA TYR A 201 27.31 15.51 -3.23
C TYR A 201 26.94 16.43 -4.40
N GLU A 202 27.40 17.68 -4.34
CA GLU A 202 27.01 18.82 -5.19
C GLU A 202 27.18 18.62 -6.70
N ARG A 203 27.85 17.55 -7.15
CA ARG A 203 27.97 17.18 -8.59
C ARG A 203 27.84 15.70 -8.93
N SER A 204 27.52 14.82 -7.98
CA SER A 204 27.30 13.40 -8.30
C SER A 204 26.53 12.66 -7.22
N VAL A 205 25.49 11.93 -7.62
CA VAL A 205 24.77 10.98 -6.75
C VAL A 205 25.54 9.65 -6.73
N SER A 206 26.32 9.40 -5.68
CA SER A 206 27.03 8.13 -5.50
C SER A 206 26.19 7.13 -4.71
N PHE A 207 25.75 6.05 -5.36
CA PHE A 207 25.03 4.95 -4.70
C PHE A 207 26.01 3.87 -4.21
N SER A 208 25.76 3.31 -3.02
CA SER A 208 26.49 2.12 -2.57
C SER A 208 26.17 0.91 -3.46
N GLN A 209 27.13 -0.01 -3.62
CA GLN A 209 26.99 -1.20 -4.47
C GLN A 209 25.73 -2.01 -4.10
N GLY A 210 25.41 -2.12 -2.81
CA GLY A 210 24.23 -2.85 -2.33
C GLY A 210 22.90 -2.18 -2.67
N VAL A 211 22.85 -0.84 -2.68
CA VAL A 211 21.65 -0.08 -3.08
C VAL A 211 21.42 -0.21 -4.58
N LYS A 212 22.47 -0.14 -5.39
CA LYS A 212 22.38 -0.36 -6.84
C LYS A 212 21.79 -1.74 -7.16
N ILE A 213 22.34 -2.79 -6.55
CA ILE A 213 21.87 -4.17 -6.79
C ILE A 213 20.41 -4.35 -6.38
N HIS A 214 20.00 -3.78 -5.24
CA HIS A 214 18.60 -3.86 -4.80
C HIS A 214 17.67 -3.08 -5.74
N LEU A 215 18.03 -1.85 -6.12
CA LEU A 215 17.23 -1.02 -7.02
C LEU A 215 17.09 -1.63 -8.42
N TYR A 216 18.12 -2.31 -8.92
CA TYR A 216 18.05 -3.03 -10.18
C TYR A 216 17.23 -4.32 -10.11
N ALA A 217 17.07 -4.90 -8.92
CA ALA A 217 16.33 -6.15 -8.72
C ALA A 217 14.87 -5.94 -8.30
N LEU A 218 14.47 -4.69 -8.05
CA LEU A 218 13.09 -4.28 -7.76
C LEU A 218 12.22 -4.37 -9.02
#